data_AF-A0A536SAF2-F1
#
_entry.id   AF-A0A536SAF2-F1
#
_cell.length_a   1.000
_cell.length_b   1.000
_cell.length_c   1.000
_cell.angle_alpha   90.00
_cell.angle_beta   90.00
_cell.angle_gamma   90.00
#
_symmetry.space_group_name_H-M   'P 1'
#
loop_
_entity.id
_entity.type
_entity.pdbx_description
1 polymer ?
#
loop_
_entity_poly.entity_id
_entity_poly.type
_entity_poly.pdbx_seq_one_letter_code
_entity_poly.pdbx_strand_id
1 'polypeptide(L)'
;LLRHVYVPSAMSWVFASLHNSVGLAFVGAVVGEYLGSAKGVGYLIHQAEGFFDMNTVVAGIVLLTIFALVLDWAVGIAERRLMVWQPRSSETERV
;
A
#
# COMPACT_ATOMS: atom_id res chain seq x y z
N LEU A 1 -27.93 -16.35 -11.38
CA LEU A 1 -26.74 -16.50 -12.24
C LEU A 1 -25.82 -15.27 -12.21
N LEU A 2 -26.29 -14.06 -12.59
CA LEU A 2 -25.46 -12.82 -12.56
C LEU A 2 -24.83 -12.48 -11.18
N ARG A 3 -25.57 -12.62 -10.09
CA ARG A 3 -25.12 -12.22 -8.73
C ARG A 3 -24.16 -13.21 -8.04
N HIS A 4 -24.07 -14.45 -8.51
CA HIS A 4 -23.30 -15.51 -7.84
C HIS A 4 -22.01 -15.90 -8.58
N VAL A 5 -21.85 -15.49 -9.85
CA VAL A 5 -20.69 -15.89 -10.68
C VAL A 5 -19.88 -14.69 -11.18
N TYR A 6 -20.51 -13.54 -11.47
CA TYR A 6 -19.77 -12.34 -11.92
C TYR A 6 -19.25 -11.48 -10.77
N VAL A 7 -19.98 -11.43 -9.66
CA VAL A 7 -19.60 -10.66 -8.47
C VAL A 7 -18.27 -11.14 -7.87
N PRO A 8 -17.99 -12.46 -7.74
CA PRO A 8 -16.72 -12.92 -7.17
C PRO A 8 -15.51 -12.56 -8.05
N SER A 9 -15.60 -12.75 -9.37
CA SER A 9 -14.48 -12.48 -10.29
C SER A 9 -14.16 -10.99 -10.42
N ALA A 10 -15.18 -10.12 -10.46
CA ALA A 10 -14.97 -8.68 -10.52
C ALA A 10 -14.43 -8.12 -9.19
N MET A 11 -14.89 -8.66 -8.05
CA MET A 11 -14.38 -8.26 -6.74
C MET A 11 -12.89 -8.60 -6.59
N SER A 12 -12.44 -9.75 -7.07
CA SER A 12 -11.01 -10.11 -7.03
C SER A 12 -10.13 -9.12 -7.83
N TRP A 13 -10.62 -8.62 -8.96
CA TRP A 13 -9.92 -7.60 -9.75
C TRP A 13 -9.90 -6.22 -9.07
N VAL A 14 -11.03 -5.83 -8.46
CA VAL A 14 -11.13 -4.58 -7.68
C VAL A 14 -10.19 -4.60 -6.47
N PHE A 15 -10.03 -5.75 -5.80
CA PHE A 15 -9.12 -5.86 -4.65
C PHE A 15 -7.64 -5.90 -5.04
N ALA A 16 -7.28 -6.58 -6.14
CA ALA A 16 -5.92 -6.50 -6.68
C ALA A 16 -5.55 -5.04 -7.07
N SER A 17 -6.53 -4.30 -7.60
CA SER A 17 -6.38 -2.86 -7.85
C SER A 17 -6.29 -2.03 -6.57
N LEU A 18 -6.97 -2.44 -5.49
CA LEU A 18 -6.93 -1.78 -4.19
C LEU A 18 -5.51 -1.78 -3.59
N HIS A 19 -4.83 -2.93 -3.60
CA HIS A 19 -3.45 -3.03 -3.09
C HIS A 19 -2.51 -2.05 -3.80
N ASN A 20 -2.53 -2.06 -5.14
CA ASN A 20 -1.72 -1.17 -5.95
C ASN A 20 -2.09 0.32 -5.71
N SER A 21 -3.39 0.61 -5.56
CA SER A 21 -3.89 1.96 -5.28
C SER A 21 -3.45 2.48 -3.91
N VAL A 22 -3.37 1.60 -2.90
CA VAL A 22 -2.92 1.97 -1.56
C VAL A 22 -1.42 2.31 -1.55
N GLY A 23 -0.59 1.58 -2.29
CA GLY A 23 0.82 1.94 -2.49
C GLY A 23 0.98 3.32 -3.15
N LEU A 24 0.22 3.59 -4.21
CA LEU A 24 0.18 4.90 -4.88
C LEU A 24 -0.30 6.02 -3.96
N ALA A 25 -1.33 5.77 -3.14
CA ALA A 25 -1.83 6.73 -2.17
C ALA A 25 -0.81 7.04 -1.08
N PHE A 26 -0.08 6.03 -0.61
CA PHE A 26 0.99 6.21 0.37
C PHE A 26 2.13 7.07 -0.19
N VAL A 27 2.61 6.77 -1.40
CA VAL A 27 3.65 7.59 -2.06
C VAL A 27 3.15 9.02 -2.26
N GLY A 28 1.91 9.21 -2.70
CA GLY A 28 1.29 10.54 -2.86
C GLY A 28 1.20 11.32 -1.55
N ALA A 29 0.84 10.65 -0.45
CA ALA A 29 0.78 11.26 0.89
C ALA A 29 2.17 11.70 1.36
N VAL A 30 3.19 10.84 1.22
CA VAL A 30 4.57 11.15 1.62
C VAL A 30 5.14 12.32 0.80
N VAL A 31 4.93 12.32 -0.52
CA VAL A 31 5.38 13.43 -1.38
C VAL A 31 4.62 14.72 -1.06
N GLY A 32 3.32 14.63 -0.76
CA GLY A 32 2.52 15.77 -0.29
C GLY A 32 3.02 16.34 1.04
N GLU A 33 3.35 15.47 1.99
CA GLU A 33 3.99 15.86 3.25
C GLU A 33 5.38 16.47 3.06
N TYR A 34 6.15 15.97 2.09
CA TYR A 34 7.49 16.44 1.78
C TYR A 34 7.51 17.86 1.21
N LEU A 35 6.62 18.17 0.27
CA LEU A 35 6.62 19.43 -0.48
C LEU A 35 5.69 20.51 0.09
N GLY A 36 4.59 20.11 0.73
CA GLY A 36 3.48 21.02 1.03
C GLY A 36 3.02 21.07 2.49
N SER A 37 3.57 20.20 3.36
CA SER A 37 3.18 20.19 4.77
C SER A 37 4.19 20.94 5.63
N ALA A 38 3.71 21.55 6.72
CA ALA A 38 4.55 22.13 7.77
C ALA A 38 4.83 21.14 8.92
N LYS A 39 4.35 19.90 8.81
CA LYS A 39 4.46 18.83 9.81
C LYS A 39 4.47 17.45 9.13
N GLY A 40 5.11 16.48 9.75
CA GLY A 40 5.15 15.09 9.26
C GLY A 40 6.56 14.60 8.99
N VAL A 41 6.69 13.33 8.64
CA VAL A 41 7.99 12.69 8.44
C VAL A 41 8.64 13.20 7.16
N GLY A 42 7.86 13.38 6.09
CA GLY A 42 8.35 13.98 4.83
C GLY A 42 8.90 15.39 5.03
N TYR A 43 8.22 16.21 5.83
CA TYR A 43 8.68 17.56 6.19
C TYR A 43 10.01 17.53 6.98
N LEU A 44 10.14 16.63 7.95
CA LEU A 44 11.38 16.51 8.75
C LEU A 44 12.57 16.10 7.89
N ILE A 45 12.37 15.20 6.92
CA ILE A 45 13.42 14.81 5.97
C ILE A 45 13.81 16.02 5.13
N HIS A 46 12.84 16.74 4.56
CA HIS A 46 13.11 17.91 3.73
C HIS A 46 13.84 19.02 4.51
N GLN A 47 13.44 19.26 5.76
CA GLN A 47 14.13 20.20 6.64
C GLN A 47 15.56 19.75 6.95
N ALA A 48 15.76 18.48 7.31
CA ALA A 48 17.07 17.93 7.63
C ALA A 48 18.02 17.95 6.41
N GLU A 49 17.49 17.76 5.21
CA GLU A 49 18.24 17.92 3.96
C GLU A 49 18.82 19.34 3.84
N GLY A 50 18.03 20.37 4.16
CA GLY A 50 18.48 21.76 4.18
C GLY A 50 19.55 22.07 5.23
N PHE A 51 19.56 21.35 6.35
CA PHE A 51 20.59 21.43 7.40
C PHE A 51 21.78 20.50 7.17
N PHE A 52 21.81 19.75 6.06
CA PHE A 52 22.80 18.69 5.79
C PHE A 52 22.91 17.66 6.93
N ASP A 53 21.84 17.46 7.71
CA ASP A 53 21.78 16.44 8.76
C ASP A 53 21.37 15.08 8.16
N MET A 54 22.39 14.38 7.67
CA MET A 54 22.19 13.07 7.05
C MET A 54 21.69 12.00 8.03
N ASN A 55 21.97 12.16 9.33
CA ASN A 55 21.49 11.22 10.35
C ASN A 55 19.95 11.27 10.44
N THR A 56 19.39 12.47 10.44
CA THR A 56 17.93 12.66 10.46
C THR A 56 17.27 12.24 9.15
N VAL A 57 17.91 12.49 7.99
CA VAL A 57 17.40 12.02 6.69
C VAL A 57 17.33 10.50 6.63
N VAL A 58 18.41 9.81 7.02
CA VAL A 58 18.44 8.33 7.04
C VAL A 58 17.42 7.78 8.04
N ALA A 59 17.32 8.36 9.24
CA ALA A 59 16.31 7.97 10.21
C ALA A 59 14.87 8.12 9.65
N GLY A 60 14.61 9.20 8.92
CA GLY A 60 13.33 9.42 8.24
C GLY A 60 13.05 8.40 7.14
N ILE A 61 14.04 8.06 6.30
CA ILE A 61 13.90 7.01 5.27
C ILE A 61 13.61 5.65 5.92
N VAL A 62 14.32 5.30 6.99
CA VAL A 62 14.07 4.06 7.74
C VAL A 62 12.66 4.06 8.32
N LEU A 63 12.22 5.17 8.91
CA LEU A 63 10.87 5.29 9.47
C LEU A 63 9.79 5.15 8.40
N LEU A 64 9.96 5.80 7.23
CA LEU A 64 9.06 5.65 6.10
C LEU A 64 9.04 4.22 5.56
N THR A 65 10.19 3.55 5.53
CA THR A 65 10.29 2.14 5.12
C THR A 65 9.51 1.24 6.07
N ILE A 66 9.65 1.43 7.38
CA ILE A 66 8.88 0.70 8.39
C ILE A 66 7.39 0.95 8.19
N PHE A 67 6.99 2.21 7.95
CA PHE A 67 5.59 2.57 7.72
C PHE A 67 5.02 1.91 6.46
N ALA A 68 5.81 1.89 5.37
CA ALA A 68 5.44 1.21 4.13
C ALA A 68 5.24 -0.30 4.34
N LEU A 69 6.14 -0.96 5.08
CA LEU A 69 6.02 -2.39 5.40
C LEU A 69 4.81 -2.69 6.29
N VAL A 70 4.54 -1.84 7.29
CA VAL A 70 3.35 -1.96 8.14
C VAL A 70 2.07 -1.80 7.32
N LEU A 71 2.05 -0.84 6.41
CA LEU A 71 0.92 -0.57 5.54
C LEU A 71 0.71 -1.71 4.54
N ASP A 72 1.78 -2.23 3.94
CA ASP A 72 1.76 -3.41 3.07
C ASP A 72 1.22 -4.65 3.82
N TRP A 73 1.68 -4.88 5.05
CA TRP A 73 1.20 -5.98 5.88
C TRP A 73 -0.28 -5.81 6.27
N ALA A 74 -0.70 -4.59 6.62
CA ALA A 74 -2.10 -4.28 6.92
C ALA A 74 -3.01 -4.51 5.71
N VAL A 75 -2.57 -4.11 4.53
CA VAL A 75 -3.26 -4.39 3.25
C VAL A 75 -3.32 -5.90 3.01
N GLY A 76 -2.22 -6.63 3.19
CA GLY A 76 -2.20 -8.09 3.02
C GLY A 76 -3.12 -8.84 3.99
N ILE A 77 -3.30 -8.34 5.22
CA ILE A 77 -4.31 -8.87 6.15
C ILE A 77 -5.72 -8.59 5.65
N ALA A 78 -5.99 -7.35 5.19
CA ALA A 78 -7.28 -6.98 4.63
C ALA A 78 -7.63 -7.85 3.42
N GLU A 79 -6.66 -8.09 2.53
CA GLU A 79 -6.79 -9.02 1.41
C GLU A 79 -7.11 -10.44 1.89
N ARG A 80 -6.33 -10.99 2.83
CA ARG A 80 -6.55 -12.36 3.35
C ARG A 80 -7.91 -12.53 4.02
N ARG A 81 -8.39 -11.53 4.76
CA ARG A 81 -9.71 -11.58 5.41
C ARG A 81 -10.84 -11.60 4.39
N LEU A 82 -10.67 -10.91 3.27
CA LEU A 82 -11.66 -10.84 2.20
C LEU A 82 -11.56 -12.04 1.24
N MET A 83 -10.36 -12.62 1.08
CA MET A 83 -10.10 -13.85 0.30
C MET A 83 -10.50 -15.16 1.00
N VAL A 84 -10.98 -15.13 2.25
CA VAL A 84 -11.50 -16.33 2.96
C VAL A 84 -12.63 -17.03 2.18
N TRP A 85 -13.32 -16.31 1.29
CA TRP A 85 -14.38 -16.85 0.43
C TRP A 85 -13.90 -17.40 -0.92
N GLN A 86 -12.62 -17.73 -1.06
CA GLN A 86 -12.08 -18.36 -2.26
C GLN A 86 -12.19 -19.90 -2.17
N PRO A 87 -13.07 -20.56 -2.95
CA PRO A 87 -12.76 -21.92 -3.38
C PRO A 87 -11.55 -21.80 -4.31
N ARG A 88 -10.47 -22.52 -3.99
CA ARG A 88 -9.40 -22.78 -4.95
C ARG A 88 -10.07 -23.31 -6.22
N SER A 89 -10.03 -22.57 -7.31
CA SER A 89 -10.27 -23.13 -8.64
C SER A 89 -9.04 -23.95 -9.01
N SER A 90 -8.92 -25.12 -8.38
CA SER A 90 -8.30 -26.28 -9.02
C SER A 90 -9.20 -26.74 -10.17
N GLU A 91 -8.59 -27.21 -11.25
CA GLU A 91 -9.20 -27.71 -12.50
C GLU A 91 -9.75 -26.59 -13.41
N THR A 92 -9.31 -26.38 -14.65
CA THR A 92 -8.90 -27.35 -15.67
C THR A 92 -8.17 -26.58 -16.78
N GLU A 93 -6.87 -26.77 -16.94
CA GLU A 93 -6.26 -26.64 -18.26
C GLU A 93 -5.42 -27.89 -18.50
N ARG A 94 -6.13 -29.01 -18.65
CA ARG A 94 -5.70 -30.09 -19.52
C ARG A 94 -6.23 -29.77 -20.90
N VAL A 95 -5.37 -29.36 -21.81
CA VAL A 95 -5.39 -29.85 -23.19
C VAL A 95 -3.96 -29.93 -23.71
#